data_AF-A0A1B6ISK0-F1
#
_entry.id   AF-A0A1B6ISK0-F1
#
_cell.length_a   1.000
_cell.length_b   1.000
_cell.length_c   1.000
_cell.angle_alpha   90.00
_cell.angle_beta   90.00
_cell.angle_gamma   90.00
#
_symmetry.space_group_name_H-M   'P 1'
#
loop_
_entity.id
_entity.type
_entity.pdbx_description
1 polymer ?
#
loop_
_entity_poly.entity_id
_entity_poly.type
_entity_poly.pdbx_seq_one_letter_code
_entity_poly.pdbx_strand_id
1 'polypeptide(L)'
;RCAIEKPETHVDRAKQYEKFVNDEIFSGFEYPMSLKDIQSFEKRSYNSKYKYPKMSINIYSYDEKFNIVPLQISEMYDAELEVDLLYVKQEDKSHYVLITDLNRLVSSQLSKHKERKFLCRRCLSHFYKSGDLTDHLEICKQHEVCKPIMPYPSQTTKFT
;
A
#
# COMPACT_ATOMS: atom_id res chain seq x y z
N ARG A 1 -12.40 -9.99 4.25
CA ARG A 1 -13.54 -9.05 4.37
C ARG A 1 -13.36 -7.92 5.39
N CYS A 2 -12.36 -7.93 6.28
CA CYS A 2 -12.20 -6.93 7.34
C CYS A 2 -12.01 -5.48 6.84
N ALA A 3 -11.49 -5.30 5.62
CA ALA A 3 -11.40 -3.99 4.98
C ALA A 3 -12.74 -3.50 4.37
N ILE A 4 -13.67 -4.42 4.10
CA ILE A 4 -14.95 -4.20 3.39
C ILE A 4 -16.11 -4.11 4.40
N GLU A 5 -16.24 -5.12 5.26
CA GLU A 5 -17.30 -5.24 6.27
C GLU A 5 -16.71 -4.91 7.64
N LYS A 6 -16.54 -3.61 7.91
CA LYS A 6 -16.10 -3.12 9.22
C LYS A 6 -17.27 -3.12 10.20
N PRO A 7 -17.11 -3.70 11.40
CA PRO A 7 -18.08 -3.57 12.48
C PRO A 7 -18.31 -2.10 12.85
N GLU A 8 -19.49 -1.75 13.33
CA GLU A 8 -19.80 -0.35 13.70
C GLU A 8 -19.05 0.12 14.95
N THR A 9 -18.73 -0.82 15.86
CA THR A 9 -18.06 -0.52 17.13
C THR A 9 -16.89 -1.47 17.35
N HIS A 10 -15.82 -0.96 17.97
CA HIS A 10 -14.60 -1.73 18.29
C HIS A 10 -13.98 -2.45 17.08
N VAL A 11 -13.85 -1.73 15.96
CA VAL A 11 -13.23 -2.20 14.71
C VAL A 11 -11.83 -2.78 14.87
N ASP A 12 -11.17 -2.52 15.99
CA ASP A 12 -9.85 -3.01 16.37
C ASP A 12 -9.86 -4.43 16.97
N ARG A 13 -11.02 -4.95 17.39
CA ARG A 13 -11.11 -6.27 18.05
C ARG A 13 -11.06 -7.41 17.04
N ALA A 14 -9.97 -8.17 17.05
CA ALA A 14 -9.78 -9.36 16.20
C ALA A 14 -10.95 -10.35 16.23
N LYS A 15 -11.56 -10.56 17.42
CA LYS A 15 -12.70 -11.47 17.61
C LYS A 15 -13.90 -11.14 16.71
N GLN A 16 -14.11 -9.88 16.34
CA GLN A 16 -15.23 -9.49 15.46
C GLN A 16 -15.05 -9.97 14.01
N TYR A 17 -13.83 -10.37 13.64
CA TYR A 17 -13.48 -10.82 12.31
C TYR A 17 -13.27 -12.33 12.22
N GLU A 18 -13.44 -13.07 13.32
CA GLU A 18 -13.23 -14.52 13.41
C GLU A 18 -14.05 -15.29 12.36
N LYS A 19 -15.27 -14.81 12.06
CA LYS A 19 -16.15 -15.39 11.03
C LYS A 19 -15.55 -15.38 9.61
N PHE A 20 -14.59 -14.50 9.33
CA PHE A 20 -13.98 -14.36 8.00
C PHE A 20 -12.68 -15.17 7.85
N VAL A 21 -12.16 -15.74 8.94
CA VAL A 21 -10.87 -16.45 8.95
C VAL A 21 -10.92 -17.67 8.01
N ASN A 22 -12.08 -18.31 7.91
CA ASN A 22 -12.29 -19.52 7.12
C ASN A 22 -12.93 -19.24 5.74
N ASP A 23 -12.95 -17.99 5.27
CA ASP A 23 -13.46 -17.69 3.93
C ASP A 23 -12.66 -18.44 2.86
N GLU A 24 -13.36 -19.00 1.86
CA GLU A 24 -12.75 -19.78 0.78
C GLU A 24 -11.63 -19.04 0.02
N ILE A 25 -11.68 -17.69 -0.02
CA ILE A 25 -10.66 -16.88 -0.67
C ILE A 25 -9.28 -17.06 -0.04
N PHE A 26 -9.22 -17.33 1.28
CA PHE A 26 -8.00 -17.56 2.03
C PHE A 26 -7.52 -19.02 1.98
N SER A 27 -8.30 -19.93 1.39
CA SER A 27 -7.96 -21.34 1.31
C SER A 27 -6.64 -21.58 0.54
N GLY A 28 -5.72 -22.33 1.14
CA GLY A 28 -4.41 -22.62 0.55
C GLY A 28 -3.35 -21.53 0.74
N PHE A 29 -3.62 -20.51 1.55
CA PHE A 29 -2.60 -19.57 2.03
C PHE A 29 -2.24 -19.86 3.48
N GLU A 30 -0.95 -19.84 3.81
CA GLU A 30 -0.49 -19.95 5.18
C GLU A 30 -0.44 -18.57 5.84
N TYR A 31 -0.75 -18.51 7.14
CA TYR A 31 -0.67 -17.27 7.92
C TYR A 31 0.65 -17.23 8.72
N PRO A 32 1.34 -16.08 8.76
CA PRO A 32 1.10 -14.86 7.98
C PRO A 32 1.45 -15.05 6.49
N MET A 33 0.62 -14.48 5.62
CA MET A 33 0.81 -14.59 4.16
C MET A 33 2.17 -14.03 3.74
N SER A 34 2.90 -14.75 2.89
CA SER A 34 4.16 -14.24 2.35
C SER A 34 3.92 -13.11 1.35
N LEU A 35 4.93 -12.27 1.11
CA LEU A 35 4.85 -11.18 0.12
C LEU A 35 4.45 -11.69 -1.29
N LYS A 36 4.91 -12.89 -1.66
CA LYS A 36 4.57 -13.57 -2.93
C LYS A 36 3.11 -14.04 -2.95
N ASP A 37 2.64 -14.56 -1.83
CA ASP A 37 1.26 -15.01 -1.70
C ASP A 37 0.29 -13.84 -1.74
N ILE A 38 0.67 -12.66 -1.26
CA ILE A 38 -0.15 -11.45 -1.37
C ILE A 38 -0.43 -11.10 -2.84
N GLN A 39 0.55 -11.22 -3.74
CA GLN A 39 0.32 -11.01 -5.19
C GLN A 39 -0.64 -12.07 -5.77
N SER A 40 -0.51 -13.31 -5.30
CA SER A 40 -1.40 -14.40 -5.72
C SER A 40 -2.83 -14.21 -5.19
N PHE A 41 -2.97 -13.71 -3.97
CA PHE A 41 -4.23 -13.36 -3.34
C PHE A 41 -4.90 -12.19 -4.05
N GLU A 42 -4.14 -11.17 -4.41
CA GLU A 42 -4.61 -10.02 -5.19
C GLU A 42 -5.23 -10.48 -6.51
N LYS A 43 -4.52 -11.29 -7.30
CA LYS A 43 -5.03 -11.89 -8.54
C LYS A 43 -6.28 -12.76 -8.30
N ARG A 44 -6.34 -13.45 -7.16
CA ARG A 44 -7.50 -14.27 -6.78
C ARG A 44 -8.74 -13.42 -6.51
N SER A 45 -8.60 -12.22 -5.94
CA SER A 45 -9.72 -11.31 -5.67
C SER A 45 -10.49 -10.92 -6.93
N TYR A 46 -9.83 -10.91 -8.09
CA TYR A 46 -10.42 -10.61 -9.39
C TYR A 46 -11.31 -11.74 -9.94
N ASN A 47 -11.20 -12.94 -9.38
CA ASN A 47 -12.02 -14.06 -9.82
C ASN A 47 -13.43 -13.95 -9.21
N SER A 48 -14.43 -13.77 -10.07
CA SER A 48 -15.84 -13.63 -9.71
C SER A 48 -16.39 -14.78 -8.86
N LYS A 49 -15.75 -15.97 -8.90
CA LYS A 49 -16.08 -17.11 -8.04
C LYS A 49 -16.15 -16.74 -6.56
N TYR A 50 -15.20 -15.93 -6.08
CA TYR A 50 -15.06 -15.67 -4.64
C TYR A 50 -15.99 -14.58 -4.12
N LYS A 51 -16.69 -13.84 -5.01
CA LYS A 51 -17.58 -12.72 -4.63
C LYS A 51 -16.89 -11.71 -3.69
N TYR A 52 -15.66 -11.37 -4.03
CA TYR A 52 -14.87 -10.31 -3.40
C TYR A 52 -14.73 -9.15 -4.40
N PRO A 53 -14.62 -7.90 -3.92
CA PRO A 53 -14.29 -6.78 -4.80
C PRO A 53 -12.91 -6.99 -5.41
N LYS A 54 -12.68 -6.38 -6.56
CA LYS A 54 -11.34 -6.30 -7.15
C LYS A 54 -10.43 -5.50 -6.23
N MET A 55 -9.41 -6.12 -5.68
CA MET A 55 -8.53 -5.48 -4.69
C MET A 55 -7.17 -5.18 -5.28
N SER A 56 -6.60 -4.03 -4.92
CA SER A 56 -5.18 -3.74 -5.06
C SER A 56 -4.54 -3.68 -3.67
N ILE A 57 -3.41 -4.35 -3.47
CA ILE A 57 -2.73 -4.39 -2.18
C ILE A 57 -1.34 -3.78 -2.33
N ASN A 58 -1.14 -2.65 -1.66
CA ASN A 58 0.14 -1.96 -1.57
C ASN A 58 0.79 -2.25 -0.23
N ILE A 59 2.06 -2.63 -0.26
CA ILE A 59 2.86 -2.94 0.91
C ILE A 59 3.96 -1.91 1.02
N TYR A 60 4.02 -1.27 2.17
CA TYR A 60 5.03 -0.30 2.55
C TYR A 60 5.90 -0.86 3.67
N SER A 61 7.12 -0.37 3.79
CA SER A 61 8.01 -0.61 4.93
C SER A 61 8.56 0.73 5.41
N TYR A 62 9.44 0.72 6.39
CA TYR A 62 10.23 1.89 6.76
C TYR A 62 11.72 1.67 6.50
N ASP A 63 12.43 2.76 6.20
CA ASP A 63 13.89 2.78 6.10
C ASP A 63 14.56 2.95 7.48
N GLU A 64 15.89 2.99 7.52
CA GLU A 64 16.68 3.20 8.75
C GLU A 64 16.36 4.51 9.48
N LYS A 65 15.81 5.49 8.76
CA LYS A 65 15.39 6.80 9.29
C LYS A 65 13.90 6.83 9.65
N PHE A 66 13.24 5.67 9.65
CA PHE A 66 11.80 5.51 9.88
C PHE A 66 10.92 6.22 8.85
N ASN A 67 11.42 6.53 7.65
CA ASN A 67 10.58 7.03 6.57
C ASN A 67 9.89 5.85 5.89
N ILE A 68 8.60 6.02 5.59
CA ILE A 68 7.83 5.07 4.82
C ILE A 68 8.36 5.02 3.39
N VAL A 69 8.58 3.80 2.91
CA VAL A 69 9.03 3.47 1.57
C VAL A 69 8.13 2.38 0.96
N PRO A 70 7.86 2.41 -0.35
CA PRO A 70 7.21 1.31 -1.04
C PRO A 70 8.05 0.03 -0.93
N LEU A 71 7.44 -1.07 -0.53
CA LEU A 71 8.08 -2.39 -0.52
C LEU A 71 7.60 -3.24 -1.71
N GLN A 72 6.29 -3.25 -1.94
CA GLN A 72 5.66 -3.96 -3.06
C GLN A 72 4.36 -3.24 -3.39
N ILE A 73 4.23 -2.74 -4.62
CA ILE A 73 3.07 -1.98 -5.05
C ILE A 73 2.27 -2.81 -6.05
N SER A 74 0.95 -2.72 -5.95
CA SER A 74 0.05 -3.37 -6.87
C SER A 74 0.23 -2.86 -8.30
N GLU A 75 0.18 -3.77 -9.26
CA GLU A 75 0.10 -3.45 -10.69
C GLU A 75 -1.36 -3.41 -11.20
N MET A 76 -2.32 -3.66 -10.31
CA MET A 76 -3.74 -3.72 -10.64
C MET A 76 -4.38 -2.32 -10.51
N TYR A 77 -4.57 -1.64 -11.64
CA TYR A 77 -5.11 -0.26 -11.67
C TYR A 77 -6.63 -0.17 -11.71
N ASP A 78 -7.33 -1.26 -11.99
CA ASP A 78 -8.79 -1.32 -12.11
C ASP A 78 -9.46 -1.87 -10.82
N ALA A 79 -8.77 -1.73 -9.68
CA ALA A 79 -9.26 -2.19 -8.40
C ALA A 79 -10.40 -1.30 -7.88
N GLU A 80 -11.41 -1.95 -7.30
CA GLU A 80 -12.52 -1.29 -6.60
C GLU A 80 -12.12 -0.92 -5.17
N LEU A 81 -11.18 -1.66 -4.59
CA LEU A 81 -10.69 -1.46 -3.23
C LEU A 81 -9.17 -1.46 -3.19
N GLU A 82 -8.60 -0.33 -2.82
CA GLU A 82 -7.16 -0.21 -2.55
C GLU A 82 -6.89 -0.43 -1.06
N VAL A 83 -6.00 -1.36 -0.74
CA VAL A 83 -5.57 -1.66 0.62
C VAL A 83 -4.09 -1.35 0.77
N ASP A 84 -3.77 -0.55 1.77
CA ASP A 84 -2.39 -0.23 2.12
C ASP A 84 -2.00 -0.97 3.40
N LEU A 85 -0.91 -1.73 3.34
CA LEU A 85 -0.33 -2.46 4.46
C LEU A 85 1.06 -1.91 4.77
N LEU A 86 1.36 -1.76 6.05
CA LEU A 86 2.72 -1.56 6.54
C LEU A 86 3.27 -2.91 7.00
N TYR A 87 4.37 -3.34 6.39
CA TYR A 87 5.13 -4.51 6.79
C TYR A 87 6.20 -4.09 7.81
N VAL A 88 6.07 -4.58 9.03
CA VAL A 88 7.02 -4.35 10.12
C VAL A 88 7.76 -5.64 10.37
N LYS A 89 9.08 -5.62 10.20
CA LYS A 89 9.96 -6.76 10.48
C LYS A 89 10.93 -6.40 11.61
N GLN A 90 10.91 -7.20 12.68
CA GLN A 90 11.84 -7.12 13.79
C GLN A 90 12.42 -8.51 14.03
N GLU A 91 13.70 -8.69 13.75
CA GLU A 91 14.41 -9.96 13.94
C GLU A 91 13.64 -11.13 13.28
N ASP A 92 13.15 -12.06 14.09
CA ASP A 92 12.40 -13.26 13.67
C ASP A 92 10.89 -13.05 13.54
N LYS A 93 10.39 -11.86 13.89
CA LYS A 93 8.96 -11.55 13.85
C LYS A 93 8.66 -10.59 12.72
N SER A 94 7.56 -10.87 12.02
CA SER A 94 7.00 -9.97 11.04
C SER A 94 5.51 -9.75 11.29
N HIS A 95 5.05 -8.54 11.02
CA HIS A 95 3.67 -8.14 11.25
C HIS A 95 3.19 -7.22 10.12
N TYR A 96 1.96 -7.46 9.66
CA TYR A 96 1.27 -6.57 8.73
C TYR A 96 0.31 -5.68 9.52
N VAL A 97 0.40 -4.37 9.30
CA VAL A 97 -0.49 -3.37 9.89
C VAL A 97 -1.30 -2.73 8.78
N LEU A 98 -2.62 -2.63 8.95
CA LEU A 98 -3.46 -1.89 8.02
C LEU A 98 -3.20 -0.38 8.14
N ILE A 99 -2.84 0.26 7.03
CA ILE A 99 -2.75 1.71 6.94
C ILE A 99 -4.13 2.24 6.57
N THR A 100 -4.75 3.01 7.46
CA THR A 100 -6.08 3.59 7.23
C THR A 100 -6.04 4.89 6.43
N ASP A 101 -4.94 5.65 6.56
CA ASP A 101 -4.71 6.91 5.85
C ASP A 101 -3.22 7.07 5.55
N LEU A 102 -2.83 6.73 4.31
CA LEU A 102 -1.45 6.82 3.86
C LEU A 102 -0.95 8.27 3.86
N ASN A 103 -1.78 9.23 3.48
CA ASN A 103 -1.41 10.65 3.44
C ASN A 103 -1.02 11.16 4.83
N ARG A 104 -1.77 10.79 5.87
CA ARG A 104 -1.43 11.14 7.25
C ARG A 104 -0.11 10.52 7.67
N LEU A 105 0.08 9.23 7.39
CA LEU A 105 1.28 8.50 7.77
C LEU A 105 2.55 9.12 7.17
N VAL A 106 2.51 9.49 5.89
CA VAL A 106 3.68 10.06 5.20
C VAL A 106 3.73 11.60 5.21
N SER A 107 2.77 12.27 5.85
CA SER A 107 2.67 13.73 5.79
C SER A 107 3.94 14.44 6.29
N SER A 108 4.50 13.96 7.40
CA SER A 108 5.67 14.54 8.09
C SER A 108 6.97 14.33 7.33
N GLN A 109 7.14 13.19 6.62
CA GLN A 109 8.32 12.92 5.81
C GLN A 109 8.32 13.69 4.47
N LEU A 110 7.16 14.20 4.03
CA LEU A 110 7.03 14.88 2.74
C LEU A 110 7.20 16.39 2.83
N SER A 111 6.54 17.02 3.79
CA SER A 111 6.57 18.48 3.91
C SER A 111 6.02 18.93 5.26
N LYS A 112 6.58 20.03 5.78
CA LYS A 112 6.12 20.69 7.01
C LYS A 112 4.77 21.40 6.84
N HIS A 113 4.32 21.60 5.60
CA HIS A 113 3.04 22.22 5.29
C HIS A 113 1.88 21.25 5.53
N LYS A 114 0.81 21.76 6.16
CA LYS A 114 -0.39 21.01 6.57
C LYS A 114 -1.50 21.00 5.51
N GLU A 115 -1.20 21.49 4.31
CA GLU A 115 -2.14 21.51 3.20
C GLU A 115 -2.45 20.10 2.70
N ARG A 116 -3.63 19.94 2.07
CA ARG A 116 -4.03 18.68 1.47
C ARG A 116 -3.06 18.33 0.33
N LYS A 117 -2.55 17.10 0.37
CA LYS A 117 -1.63 16.56 -0.62
C LYS A 117 -2.31 15.42 -1.38
N PHE A 118 -2.04 15.33 -2.67
CA PHE A 118 -2.35 14.19 -3.52
C PHE A 118 -1.08 13.36 -3.63
N LEU A 119 -1.15 12.08 -3.27
CA LEU A 119 0.03 11.22 -3.16
C LEU A 119 0.01 10.16 -4.25
N CYS A 120 1.14 10.00 -4.93
CA CYS A 120 1.37 8.83 -5.76
C CYS A 120 1.77 7.65 -4.88
N ARG A 121 0.95 6.60 -4.86
CA ARG A 121 1.18 5.39 -4.04
C ARG A 121 2.46 4.64 -4.42
N ARG A 122 2.87 4.71 -5.69
CA ARG A 122 4.05 4.03 -6.23
C ARG A 122 5.36 4.62 -5.76
N CYS A 123 5.49 5.95 -5.81
CA CYS A 123 6.76 6.64 -5.56
C CYS A 123 6.73 7.53 -4.30
N LEU A 124 5.57 7.68 -3.67
CA LEU A 124 5.31 8.57 -2.55
C LEU A 124 5.58 10.05 -2.85
N SER A 125 5.65 10.46 -4.12
CA SER A 125 5.67 11.87 -4.52
C SER A 125 4.32 12.51 -4.24
N HIS A 126 4.34 13.79 -3.83
CA HIS A 126 3.15 14.55 -3.50
C HIS A 126 2.92 15.71 -4.46
N PHE A 127 1.64 16.03 -4.66
CA PHE A 127 1.15 17.07 -5.54
C PHE A 127 0.07 17.87 -4.81
N TYR A 128 -0.14 19.12 -5.23
CA TYR A 128 -1.17 19.99 -4.65
C TYR A 128 -2.46 20.00 -5.49
N LYS A 129 -2.40 19.50 -6.73
CA LYS A 129 -3.55 19.35 -7.63
C LYS A 129 -3.72 17.90 -8.03
N SER A 130 -4.98 17.50 -8.25
CA SER A 130 -5.29 16.15 -8.73
C SER A 130 -4.82 15.93 -10.17
N GLY A 131 -4.88 16.95 -11.03
CA GLY A 131 -4.40 16.88 -12.41
C GLY A 131 -2.92 16.51 -12.48
N ASP A 132 -2.09 17.19 -11.69
CA ASP A 132 -0.64 16.91 -11.61
C ASP A 132 -0.35 15.46 -11.18
N LEU A 133 -1.17 14.88 -10.29
CA LEU A 133 -1.05 13.48 -9.91
C LEU A 133 -1.41 12.56 -11.08
N THR A 134 -2.48 12.85 -11.82
CA THR A 134 -2.89 12.05 -12.99
C THR A 134 -1.79 12.05 -14.05
N ASP A 135 -1.26 13.23 -14.40
CA ASP A 135 -0.18 13.37 -15.37
C ASP A 135 1.08 12.62 -14.90
N HIS A 136 1.38 12.69 -13.60
CA HIS A 136 2.48 11.95 -13.01
C HIS A 136 2.27 10.43 -13.09
N LEU A 137 1.05 9.93 -12.88
CA LEU A 137 0.77 8.49 -12.92
C LEU A 137 1.04 7.88 -14.30
N GLU A 138 0.75 8.60 -15.39
CA GLU A 138 1.04 8.13 -16.75
C GLU A 138 2.52 7.84 -16.98
N ILE A 139 3.40 8.67 -16.39
CA ILE A 139 4.86 8.52 -16.50
C ILE A 139 5.37 7.52 -15.45
N CYS A 140 4.88 7.62 -14.21
CA CYS A 140 5.31 6.80 -13.09
C CYS A 140 5.02 5.31 -13.35
N LYS A 141 3.94 5.00 -14.08
CA LYS A 141 3.58 3.62 -14.42
C LYS A 141 4.62 2.90 -15.28
N GLN A 142 5.37 3.65 -16.09
CA GLN A 142 6.34 3.13 -17.06
C GLN A 142 7.70 2.79 -16.45
N HIS A 143 7.91 3.14 -15.17
CA HIS A 143 9.18 2.98 -14.48
C HIS A 143 9.05 2.04 -13.30
N GLU A 144 10.14 1.39 -12.90
CA GLU A 144 10.17 0.58 -11.68
C GLU A 144 9.70 1.36 -10.45
N VAL A 145 9.07 0.65 -9.51
CA VAL A 145 8.56 1.24 -8.27
C VAL A 145 9.74 1.77 -7.46
N CYS A 146 9.87 3.08 -7.38
CA CYS A 146 10.97 3.70 -6.64
C CYS A 146 10.52 5.06 -6.08
N LYS A 147 11.02 5.40 -4.88
CA LYS A 147 10.95 6.76 -4.37
C LYS A 147 12.09 7.56 -5.00
N PRO A 148 11.82 8.57 -5.84
CA PRO A 148 12.87 9.37 -6.46
C PRO A 148 13.67 10.09 -5.37
N ILE A 149 14.98 9.83 -5.31
CA ILE A 149 15.90 10.56 -4.45
C ILE A 149 16.41 11.77 -5.25
N MET A 150 16.00 12.96 -4.84
CA MET A 150 16.51 14.18 -5.46
C MET A 150 17.98 14.39 -5.07
N PRO A 151 18.86 14.72 -6.04
CA PRO A 151 20.23 15.10 -5.71
C PRO A 151 20.23 16.35 -4.85
N TYR A 152 21.24 16.47 -3.99
CA TYR A 152 21.45 17.71 -3.25
C TYR A 152 21.75 18.86 -4.22
N PRO A 153 21.41 20.11 -3.86
CA PRO A 153 21.86 21.27 -4.63
C PRO A 153 23.38 21.17 -4.83
N SER A 154 23.85 21.20 -6.09
CA SER A 154 25.24 20.98 -6.57
C SER A 154 25.70 19.55 -6.89
N GLN A 155 24.84 18.52 -6.75
CA GLN A 155 25.11 17.19 -7.33
C GLN A 155 24.52 17.04 -8.74
N THR A 156 25.34 16.58 -9.68
CA THR A 156 24.90 16.21 -11.04
C THR A 156 24.77 14.69 -11.14
N THR A 157 23.57 14.20 -11.43
CA THR A 157 23.33 12.79 -11.76
C THR A 157 23.59 12.59 -13.25
N LYS A 158 24.55 11.73 -13.61
CA LYS A 158 24.75 11.33 -15.01
C LYS A 158 23.72 10.25 -15.35
N PHE A 159 22.88 10.53 -16.34
CA PHE A 159 22.06 9.50 -16.98
C PHE A 159 22.93 8.84 -18.05
N THR A 160 23.34 7.61 -17.81
CA THR A 160 23.99 6.74 -18.82
C THR A 160 22.93 6.01 -19.63
#